data_AF-G9X1U7-F1
#
_entry.id   AF-G9X1U7-F1
#
_cell.length_a   1.000
_cell.length_b   1.000
_cell.length_c   1.000
_cell.angle_alpha   90.00
_cell.angle_beta   90.00
_cell.angle_gamma   90.00
#
_symmetry.space_group_name_H-M   'P 1'
#
loop_
_entity.id
_entity.type
_entity.pdbx_description
1 polymer ?
#
loop_
_entity_poly.entity_id
_entity_poly.type
_entity_poly.pdbx_seq_one_letter_code
_entity_poly.pdbx_strand_id
1 'polypeptide(L)'
;MSENMDFTMMFKSKKDNQKMTREEVIDYVKNALEEKGYNSVNQIVGYMLSGDPTYITNHKNARSIITEYERDDLLEMIIKDYLDRN
;
A
#
# COMPACT_ATOMS: atom_id res chain seq x y z
N MET A 1 -26.99 8.07 41.47
CA MET A 1 -26.34 9.38 41.28
C MET A 1 -25.11 9.37 42.19
N SER A 2 -23.87 9.37 41.73
CA SER A 2 -23.31 9.81 40.46
C SER A 2 -22.03 9.01 40.20
N GLU A 3 -21.89 8.44 39.00
CA GLU A 3 -20.59 8.05 38.47
C GLU A 3 -19.74 9.30 38.28
N ASN A 4 -18.43 9.21 38.54
CA ASN A 4 -17.39 9.99 37.84
C ASN A 4 -16.04 9.35 38.16
N MET A 5 -15.66 8.37 37.34
CA MET A 5 -14.25 8.01 37.16
C MET A 5 -13.65 9.09 36.26
N ASP A 6 -12.86 10.00 36.82
CA ASP A 6 -12.03 10.90 36.01
C ASP A 6 -10.87 10.09 35.43
N PHE A 7 -11.15 9.48 34.28
CA PHE A 7 -10.19 8.79 33.44
C PHE A 7 -9.02 9.73 33.12
N THR A 8 -7.81 9.29 33.42
CA THR A 8 -6.60 9.92 32.89
C THR A 8 -6.70 9.90 31.37
N MET A 9 -6.99 11.05 30.76
CA MET A 9 -6.98 11.19 29.31
C MET A 9 -5.55 10.99 28.83
N MET A 10 -5.30 9.85 28.19
CA MET A 10 -4.10 9.64 27.40
C MET A 10 -4.07 10.73 26.33
N PHE A 11 -3.12 11.65 26.47
CA PHE A 11 -2.75 12.57 25.41
C PHE A 11 -2.44 11.71 24.16
N LYS A 12 -3.35 11.64 23.19
CA LYS A 12 -3.16 10.88 21.95
C LYS A 12 -2.16 11.62 21.05
N SER A 13 -0.91 11.66 21.46
CA SER A 13 0.22 11.96 20.60
C SER A 13 0.70 10.66 19.94
N LYS A 14 -0.14 10.04 19.10
CA LYS A 14 0.21 8.80 18.38
C LYS A 14 -0.40 8.80 16.98
N LYS A 15 0.24 9.56 16.06
CA LYS A 15 0.36 9.14 14.65
C LYS A 15 1.27 7.90 14.64
N ASP A 16 0.80 6.81 15.22
CA ASP A 16 1.52 5.54 15.23
C ASP A 16 1.45 4.95 13.81
N ASN A 17 2.62 4.62 13.29
CA ASN A 17 2.91 3.88 12.05
C ASN A 17 1.94 2.72 11.76
N GLN A 18 0.80 2.98 11.12
CA GLN A 18 0.05 1.90 10.50
C GLN A 18 0.73 1.56 9.18
N LYS A 19 1.28 0.34 9.09
CA LYS A 19 1.78 -0.23 7.84
C LYS A 19 0.61 -0.26 6.86
N MET A 20 0.81 0.24 5.64
CA MET A 20 -0.24 0.29 4.61
C MET A 20 -0.78 -1.11 4.33
N THR A 21 -2.05 -1.23 3.98
CA THR A 21 -2.57 -2.51 3.48
C THR A 21 -2.04 -2.80 2.07
N ARG A 22 -2.21 -4.03 1.58
CA ARG A 22 -1.77 -4.41 0.22
C ARG A 22 -2.50 -3.60 -0.85
N GLU A 23 -3.79 -3.36 -0.64
CA GLU A 23 -4.65 -2.56 -1.52
C GLU A 23 -4.14 -1.11 -1.58
N GLU A 24 -3.88 -0.53 -0.40
CA GLU A 24 -3.33 0.83 -0.29
C GLU A 24 -1.97 0.96 -0.97
N VAL A 25 -1.11 -0.06 -0.87
CA VAL A 25 0.21 -0.08 -1.54
C VAL A 25 0.06 -0.06 -3.05
N ILE A 26 -0.79 -0.92 -3.61
CA ILE A 26 -1.02 -0.98 -5.06
C ILE A 26 -1.60 0.35 -5.57
N ASP A 27 -2.57 0.93 -4.87
CA ASP A 27 -3.14 2.23 -5.22
C ASP A 27 -2.11 3.36 -5.12
N TYR A 28 -1.27 3.34 -4.08
CA TYR A 28 -0.21 4.33 -3.90
C TYR A 28 0.82 4.27 -5.03
N VAL A 29 1.26 3.07 -5.38
CA VAL A 29 2.24 2.82 -6.44
C VAL A 29 1.65 3.21 -7.80
N LYS A 30 0.40 2.86 -8.07
CA LYS A 30 -0.34 3.28 -9.28
C LYS A 30 -0.32 4.81 -9.41
N ASN A 31 -0.72 5.54 -8.36
CA ASN A 31 -0.74 7.00 -8.37
C ASN A 31 0.66 7.59 -8.58
N ALA A 32 1.69 7.03 -7.92
CA ALA A 32 3.06 7.49 -8.08
C ALA A 32 3.60 7.28 -9.51
N LEU A 33 3.22 6.17 -10.16
CA LEU A 33 3.56 5.89 -11.56
C LEU A 33 2.86 6.85 -12.52
N GLU A 34 1.56 7.09 -12.32
CA GLU A 34 0.75 7.99 -13.16
C GLU A 34 1.22 9.45 -13.05
N GLU A 35 1.58 9.92 -11.85
CA GLU A 35 2.17 11.25 -11.64
C GLU A 35 3.50 11.45 -12.38
N LYS A 36 4.22 10.37 -12.67
CA LYS A 36 5.45 10.39 -13.46
C LYS A 36 5.22 10.11 -14.94
N GLY A 37 3.98 9.89 -15.37
CA GLY A 37 3.62 9.62 -16.75
C GLY A 37 3.95 8.20 -17.21
N TYR A 38 4.15 7.26 -16.28
CA TYR A 38 4.32 5.85 -16.61
C TYR A 38 2.95 5.17 -16.77
N ASN A 39 2.88 4.14 -17.63
CA ASN A 39 1.73 3.25 -17.68
C ASN A 39 1.75 2.35 -16.43
N SER A 40 0.86 2.64 -15.48
CA SER A 40 0.81 1.96 -14.18
C SER A 40 0.63 0.45 -14.31
N VAL A 41 -0.26 -0.01 -15.19
CA VAL A 41 -0.52 -1.44 -15.44
C VAL A 41 0.74 -2.16 -15.94
N ASN A 42 1.39 -1.64 -16.99
CA ASN A 42 2.57 -2.28 -17.58
C ASN A 42 3.73 -2.37 -16.58
N GLN A 43 3.93 -1.32 -15.77
CA GLN A 43 5.01 -1.29 -14.79
C GLN A 43 4.74 -2.25 -13.62
N ILE A 44 3.49 -2.31 -13.12
CA ILE A 44 3.12 -3.25 -12.07
C ILE A 44 3.24 -4.70 -12.60
N VAL A 45 2.76 -4.99 -13.80
CA VAL A 45 2.93 -6.32 -14.43
C VAL A 45 4.41 -6.68 -14.59
N GLY A 46 5.23 -5.74 -15.09
CA GLY A 46 6.67 -5.92 -15.22
C GLY A 46 7.34 -6.23 -13.89
N TYR A 47 7.00 -5.51 -12.82
CA TYR A 47 7.47 -5.77 -11.46
C TYR A 47 7.02 -7.15 -10.94
N MET A 48 5.74 -7.51 -11.10
CA MET A 48 5.22 -8.79 -10.62
C MET A 48 5.93 -9.97 -11.27
N LEU A 49 6.14 -9.93 -12.59
CA LEU A 49 6.77 -11.04 -13.34
C LEU A 49 8.28 -11.11 -13.12
N SER A 50 8.99 -9.97 -13.17
CA SER A 50 10.46 -9.95 -13.13
C SER A 50 11.03 -9.90 -11.71
N GLY A 51 10.33 -9.26 -10.78
CA GLY A 51 10.82 -8.93 -9.45
C GLY A 51 11.79 -7.75 -9.42
N ASP A 52 12.01 -7.09 -10.57
CA ASP A 52 12.93 -5.97 -10.66
C ASP A 52 12.24 -4.68 -10.17
N PRO A 53 12.70 -4.07 -9.06
CA PRO A 53 12.11 -2.86 -8.51
C PRO A 53 12.31 -1.62 -9.41
N THR A 54 13.13 -1.70 -10.47
CA THR A 54 13.32 -0.58 -11.42
C THR A 54 12.07 -0.25 -12.22
N TYR A 55 11.15 -1.20 -12.39
CA TYR A 55 9.81 -0.96 -12.95
C TYR A 55 9.00 0.03 -12.11
N ILE A 56 9.27 0.13 -10.80
CA ILE A 56 8.57 1.05 -9.91
C ILE A 56 9.39 2.33 -9.75
N THR A 57 8.72 3.47 -9.88
CA THR A 57 9.34 4.78 -9.69
C THR A 57 9.76 4.98 -8.23
N ASN A 58 10.88 5.66 -8.00
CA ASN A 58 11.27 6.07 -6.64
C ASN A 58 10.47 7.29 -6.13
N HIS A 59 9.60 7.86 -6.97
CA HIS A 59 8.73 8.97 -6.60
C HIS A 59 7.89 8.64 -5.38
N LYS A 60 7.85 9.56 -4.41
CA LYS A 60 7.15 9.39 -3.12
C LYS A 60 7.50 8.07 -2.39
N ASN A 61 8.72 7.57 -2.56
CA ASN A 61 9.15 6.32 -1.93
C ASN A 61 8.35 5.07 -2.36
N ALA A 62 7.62 5.12 -3.48
CA ALA A 62 6.75 4.03 -3.93
C ALA A 62 7.53 2.71 -4.14
N ARG A 63 8.75 2.80 -4.70
CA ARG A 63 9.63 1.64 -4.87
C ARG A 63 9.96 0.95 -3.55
N SER A 64 10.37 1.70 -2.53
CA SER A 64 10.71 1.11 -1.23
C SER A 64 9.47 0.47 -0.59
N ILE A 65 8.33 1.17 -0.64
CA ILE A 65 7.07 0.72 -0.05
C ILE A 65 6.65 -0.63 -0.64
N ILE A 66 6.60 -0.78 -1.97
CA ILE A 66 6.15 -2.03 -2.58
C ILE A 66 7.13 -3.20 -2.38
N THR A 67 8.42 -2.92 -2.18
CA THR A 67 9.41 -3.96 -1.89
C THR A 67 9.34 -4.50 -0.46
N GLU A 68 8.59 -3.85 0.43
CA GLU A 68 8.32 -4.34 1.80
C GLU A 68 7.22 -5.42 1.84
N TYR A 69 6.64 -5.77 0.70
CA TYR A 69 5.57 -6.74 0.54
C TYR A 69 6.00 -7.83 -0.43
N GLU A 70 5.60 -9.07 -0.14
CA GLU A 70 5.89 -10.20 -1.02
C GLU A 70 5.03 -10.11 -2.28
N ARG A 71 5.65 -10.38 -3.44
CA ARG A 71 4.99 -10.18 -4.75
C ARG A 71 3.84 -11.15 -4.99
N ASP A 72 4.00 -12.38 -4.54
CA ASP A 72 2.95 -13.41 -4.58
C ASP A 72 1.77 -13.02 -3.69
N ASP A 73 2.01 -12.47 -2.50
CA ASP A 73 0.96 -11.95 -1.61
C ASP A 73 0.19 -10.77 -2.23
N LEU A 74 0.88 -9.85 -2.92
CA LEU A 74 0.23 -8.78 -3.67
C LEU A 74 -0.55 -9.32 -4.88
N LEU A 75 0.02 -10.26 -5.63
CA LEU A 75 -0.61 -10.85 -6.80
C LEU A 75 -1.86 -11.66 -6.43
N GLU A 76 -1.80 -12.45 -5.36
CA GLU A 76 -2.91 -13.21 -4.83
C GLU A 76 -4.10 -12.29 -4.50
N MET A 77 -3.83 -11.18 -3.82
CA MET A 77 -4.85 -10.17 -3.51
C MET A 77 -5.50 -9.63 -4.78
N ILE A 78 -4.70 -9.25 -5.80
CA ILE A 78 -5.23 -8.72 -7.07
C ILE A 78 -6.12 -9.75 -7.77
N ILE A 79 -5.71 -11.01 -7.82
CA ILE A 79 -6.48 -12.08 -8.47
C ILE A 79 -7.76 -12.38 -7.69
N LYS A 80 -7.72 -12.40 -6.35
CA LYS A 80 -8.92 -12.57 -5.52
C LYS A 80 -9.93 -11.45 -5.76
N ASP A 81 -9.50 -10.20 -5.68
CA ASP A 81 -10.37 -9.04 -5.95
C ASP A 81 -10.97 -9.08 -7.36
N TYR A 82 -10.22 -9.53 -8.37
CA TYR A 82 -10.74 -9.71 -9.72
C TYR A 82 -11.80 -10.83 -9.82
N LEU A 83 -11.59 -11.96 -9.15
CA LEU A 83 -12.53 -13.08 -9.17
C LEU A 83 -13.81 -12.76 -8.39
N ASP A 84 -13.71 -12.03 -7.27
CA ASP A 84 -14.86 -11.66 -6.42
C ASP A 84 -15.76 -10.59 -7.05
N ARG A 85 -15.24 -9.81 -8.02
CA ARG A 85 -16.00 -8.79 -8.75
C ARG A 85 -16.80 -9.35 -9.93
N ASN A 86 -16.63 -10.62 -10.28
CA ASN A 86 -17.31 -11.30 -11.40
C ASN A 86 -18.26 -12.38 -10.88
#